data_AF-A0A842QWK6-F1
#
_entry.id   AF-A0A842QWK6-F1
#
_cell.length_a   1.000
_cell.length_b   1.000
_cell.length_c   1.000
_cell.angle_alpha   90.00
_cell.angle_beta   90.00
_cell.angle_gamma   90.00
#
_symmetry.space_group_name_H-M   'P 1'
#
loop_
_entity.id
_entity.type
_entity.pdbx_description
1 polymer ?
#
loop_
_entity_poly.entity_id
_entity_poly.type
_entity_poly.pdbx_seq_one_letter_code
_entity_poly.pdbx_strand_id
1 'polypeptide(L)'
;MKTRISVERMQILYQEAQKTVKTEPELAQKYIHLLRRIAQRTRTKIPPHIQHNICKKCNTPLIPGYNATTRINQRREPHVTTTCHTCGYIKRVPIGEKT
;
A
#
# COMPACT_ATOMS: atom_id res chain seq x y z
N MET A 1 8.80 21.48 -9.17
CA MET A 1 9.71 21.43 -7.99
C MET A 1 9.14 20.75 -6.74
N LYS A 2 7.82 20.64 -6.52
CA LYS A 2 7.23 20.07 -5.29
C LYS A 2 7.11 18.53 -5.24
N THR A 3 7.34 17.83 -6.35
CA THR A 3 7.09 16.40 -6.50
C THR A 3 8.10 15.53 -5.75
N ARG A 4 9.40 15.86 -5.81
CA ARG A 4 10.47 15.11 -5.13
C ARG A 4 10.28 15.07 -3.61
N ILE A 5 10.07 16.24 -3.01
CA ILE A 5 9.80 16.39 -1.56
C ILE A 5 8.53 15.62 -1.16
N SER A 6 7.52 15.60 -2.03
CA SER A 6 6.28 14.85 -1.76
C SER A 6 6.53 13.35 -1.74
N VAL A 7 7.35 12.83 -2.67
CA VAL A 7 7.74 11.41 -2.70
C VAL A 7 8.55 11.03 -1.47
N GLU A 8 9.53 11.84 -1.10
CA GLU A 8 10.32 11.64 0.12
C GLU A 8 9.42 11.59 1.36
N ARG A 9 8.48 12.54 1.51
CA ARG A 9 7.51 12.54 2.62
C ARG A 9 6.61 11.31 2.63
N MET A 10 6.11 10.89 1.46
CA MET A 10 5.31 9.67 1.36
C MET A 10 6.10 8.45 1.81
N GLN A 11 7.39 8.38 1.48
CA GLN A 11 8.25 7.27 1.85
C GLN A 11 8.51 7.21 3.36
N ILE A 12 8.77 8.37 3.98
CA ILE A 12 8.93 8.48 5.44
C ILE A 12 7.64 8.02 6.15
N LEU A 13 6.48 8.53 5.74
CA LEU A 13 5.19 8.14 6.33
C LEU A 13 4.93 6.64 6.20
N TYR A 14 5.31 6.05 5.06
CA TYR A 14 5.16 4.61 4.85
C TYR A 14 6.08 3.80 5.76
N GLN A 15 7.34 4.22 5.94
CA GLN A 15 8.28 3.55 6.84
C GLN A 15 7.80 3.62 8.30
N GLU A 16 7.32 4.77 8.76
CA GLU A 16 6.75 4.91 10.11
C GLU A 16 5.48 4.06 10.29
N ALA A 17 4.64 3.96 9.26
CA ALA A 17 3.48 3.07 9.28
C ALA A 17 3.89 1.59 9.43
N GLN A 18 4.95 1.15 8.75
CA GLN A 18 5.44 -0.23 8.88
C GLN A 18 6.00 -0.54 10.26
N LYS A 19 6.65 0.42 10.93
CA LYS A 19 7.18 0.25 12.29
C LYS A 19 6.05 0.14 13.32
N THR A 20 5.03 0.99 13.18
CA THR A 20 3.95 1.15 14.17
C THR A 20 2.82 0.15 14.02
N VAL A 21 2.65 -0.51 12.88
CA VAL A 21 1.51 -1.43 12.63
C VAL A 21 1.36 -2.57 13.64
N LYS A 22 2.46 -3.05 14.25
CA LYS A 22 2.42 -4.14 15.23
C LYS A 22 2.02 -3.68 16.63
N THR A 23 2.39 -2.45 16.99
CA THR A 23 2.15 -1.88 18.33
C THR A 23 0.89 -1.03 18.36
N GLU A 24 0.71 -0.18 17.35
CA GLU A 24 -0.35 0.82 17.24
C GLU A 24 -0.96 0.81 15.81
N PRO A 25 -1.87 -0.13 15.51
CA PRO A 25 -2.41 -0.30 14.16
C PRO A 25 -3.22 0.91 13.69
N GLU A 26 -3.87 1.64 14.61
CA GLU A 26 -4.61 2.86 14.27
C GLU A 26 -3.69 4.00 13.82
N LEU A 27 -2.52 4.16 14.45
CA LEU A 27 -1.53 5.16 14.07
C LEU A 27 -0.96 4.85 12.69
N ALA A 28 -0.66 3.58 12.42
CA ALA A 28 -0.22 3.12 11.11
C ALA A 28 -1.26 3.45 10.00
N GLN A 29 -2.55 3.25 10.28
CA GLN A 29 -3.61 3.61 9.34
C GLN A 29 -3.67 5.13 9.09
N LYS A 30 -3.49 5.94 10.14
CA LYS A 30 -3.43 7.41 10.02
C LYS A 30 -2.26 7.85 9.14
N TYR A 31 -1.07 7.26 9.28
CA TYR A 31 0.07 7.57 8.42
C TYR A 31 -0.20 7.27 6.94
N ILE A 32 -0.78 6.11 6.62
CA ILE A 32 -1.15 5.78 5.23
C ILE A 32 -2.27 6.69 4.70
N HIS A 33 -3.22 7.09 5.55
CA HIS A 33 -4.24 8.06 5.19
C HIS A 33 -3.62 9.41 4.82
N LEU A 34 -2.70 9.93 5.64
CA LEU A 34 -1.97 11.17 5.37
C LEU A 34 -1.14 11.07 4.09
N LEU A 35 -0.44 9.95 3.89
CA LEU A 35 0.33 9.66 2.68
C LEU A 35 -0.55 9.82 1.42
N ARG A 36 -1.76 9.24 1.43
CA ARG A 36 -2.71 9.37 0.31
C ARG A 36 -3.19 10.80 0.10
N ARG A 37 -3.50 11.52 1.18
CA ARG A 37 -3.92 12.92 1.09
C ARG A 37 -2.83 13.79 0.48
N ILE A 38 -1.57 13.55 0.84
CA ILE A 38 -0.42 14.21 0.21
C ILE A 38 -0.42 13.90 -1.28
N ALA A 39 -0.42 12.61 -1.65
CA ALA A 39 -0.41 12.18 -3.05
C ALA A 39 -1.51 12.83 -3.90
N GLN A 40 -2.73 12.87 -3.38
CA GLN A 40 -3.88 13.49 -4.04
C GLN A 40 -3.71 15.00 -4.19
N ARG A 41 -3.31 15.69 -3.12
CA ARG A 41 -3.15 17.16 -3.12
C ARG A 41 -2.05 17.62 -4.06
N THR A 42 -0.96 16.87 -4.14
CA THR A 42 0.20 17.20 -4.97
C THR A 42 0.10 16.62 -6.38
N ARG A 43 -0.95 15.83 -6.67
CA ARG A 43 -1.13 15.04 -7.90
C ARG A 43 0.10 14.17 -8.21
N THR A 44 0.79 13.69 -7.18
CA THR A 44 1.96 12.81 -7.33
C THR A 44 1.54 11.36 -7.29
N LYS A 45 2.05 10.57 -8.23
CA LYS A 45 1.87 9.12 -8.23
C LYS A 45 2.55 8.51 -6.99
N ILE A 46 1.81 7.68 -6.26
CA ILE A 46 2.38 6.90 -5.17
C ILE A 46 3.38 5.88 -5.77
N PRO A 47 4.60 5.76 -5.23
CA PRO A 47 5.56 4.76 -5.68
C PRO A 47 4.94 3.35 -5.70
N PRO A 48 5.15 2.54 -6.76
CA PRO A 48 4.49 1.24 -6.91
C PRO A 48 4.71 0.29 -5.73
N HIS A 49 5.90 0.29 -5.14
CA HIS A 49 6.23 -0.53 -3.98
C HIS A 49 5.38 -0.18 -2.74
N ILE A 50 5.06 1.10 -2.53
CA ILE A 50 4.12 1.55 -1.48
C ILE A 50 2.69 1.19 -1.89
N GLN A 51 2.32 1.53 -3.12
CA GLN A 51 0.96 1.35 -3.61
C GLN A 51 0.54 -0.13 -3.52
N HIS A 52 1.44 -1.06 -3.81
CA HIS A 52 1.25 -2.51 -3.73
C HIS A 52 0.97 -2.99 -2.31
N ASN A 53 1.68 -2.43 -1.33
CA ASN A 53 1.70 -2.87 0.07
C ASN A 53 0.80 -2.05 1.00
N ILE A 54 -0.24 -1.39 0.48
CA ILE A 54 -1.25 -0.69 1.32
C ILE A 54 -2.66 -1.16 0.96
N CYS A 55 -3.50 -1.34 1.97
CA CYS A 55 -4.91 -1.68 1.76
C CYS A 55 -5.68 -0.45 1.24
N LYS A 56 -6.35 -0.58 0.09
CA LYS A 56 -7.18 0.50 -0.49
C LYS A 56 -8.36 0.89 0.39
N LYS A 57 -8.90 -0.04 1.18
CA LYS A 57 -10.10 0.17 2.01
C LYS A 57 -9.78 0.76 3.39
N CYS A 58 -9.03 0.04 4.22
CA CYS A 58 -8.79 0.42 5.62
C CYS A 58 -7.48 1.20 5.87
N ASN A 59 -6.71 1.50 4.82
CA ASN A 59 -5.40 2.18 4.93
C ASN A 59 -4.34 1.42 5.75
N THR A 60 -4.55 0.17 6.12
CA THR A 60 -3.51 -0.61 6.83
C THR A 60 -2.34 -0.91 5.90
N PRO A 61 -1.07 -0.75 6.35
CA PRO A 61 0.08 -1.27 5.61
C PRO A 61 0.03 -2.81 5.63
N LEU A 62 0.22 -3.40 4.46
CA LEU A 62 0.14 -4.84 4.23
C LEU A 62 1.55 -5.44 4.36
N ILE A 63 1.72 -6.29 5.37
CA ILE A 63 2.93 -7.07 5.60
C ILE A 63 2.60 -8.53 5.28
N PRO A 64 3.18 -9.09 4.20
CA PRO A 64 3.05 -10.51 3.88
C PRO A 64 3.45 -11.38 5.07
N GLY A 65 2.61 -12.36 5.42
CA GLY A 65 2.85 -13.27 6.53
C GLY A 65 2.40 -12.77 7.91
N TYR A 66 2.02 -11.50 8.05
CA TYR A 66 1.45 -10.95 9.28
C TYR A 66 -0.04 -10.62 9.11
N ASN A 67 -0.36 -9.56 8.38
CA ASN A 67 -1.73 -9.07 8.20
C ASN A 67 -2.18 -9.11 6.72
N ALA A 68 -1.36 -9.70 5.86
CA ALA A 68 -1.67 -9.90 4.45
C ALA A 68 -1.20 -11.25 3.94
N THR A 69 -1.98 -11.85 3.04
CA THR A 69 -1.57 -13.02 2.26
C THR A 69 -1.51 -12.64 0.80
N THR A 70 -0.36 -12.85 0.19
CA THR A 70 -0.14 -12.65 -1.24
C THR A 70 -0.09 -14.01 -1.93
N ARG A 71 -0.90 -14.20 -2.97
CA ARG A 71 -0.94 -15.41 -3.80
C ARG A 71 -0.77 -15.04 -5.26
N ILE A 72 -0.06 -15.88 -6.00
CA ILE A 72 0.06 -15.78 -7.45
C ILE A 72 -0.97 -16.74 -8.05
N ASN A 73 -1.92 -16.21 -8.81
CA ASN A 73 -2.92 -16.99 -9.51
C ASN A 73 -2.59 -16.96 -11.01
N GLN A 74 -2.42 -18.13 -11.61
CA GLN A 74 -2.12 -18.27 -13.05
C GLN A 74 -3.37 -18.56 -13.89
N ARG A 75 -4.51 -18.86 -13.26
CA ARG A 75 -5.76 -19.17 -13.98
C ARG A 75 -6.37 -17.91 -14.59
N ARG A 76 -6.77 -18.00 -15.87
CA ARG A 76 -7.24 -16.88 -16.73
C ARG A 76 -6.08 -15.93 -17.04
N GLU A 77 -6.12 -14.71 -16.51
CA GLU A 77 -5.03 -13.76 -16.61
C GLU A 77 -4.11 -13.93 -15.38
N PRO A 78 -2.78 -14.13 -15.55
CA PRO A 78 -1.86 -14.20 -14.43
C PRO A 78 -1.92 -12.94 -13.58
N HIS A 79 -2.24 -13.08 -12.29
CA HIS A 79 -2.38 -11.95 -11.38
C HIS A 79 -1.93 -12.28 -9.96
N VAL A 80 -1.38 -11.27 -9.29
CA VAL A 80 -1.09 -11.28 -7.86
C VAL A 80 -2.34 -10.86 -7.11
N THR A 81 -2.80 -11.71 -6.19
CA THR A 81 -3.87 -11.40 -5.27
C THR A 81 -3.30 -11.17 -3.88
N THR A 82 -3.52 -10.00 -3.31
CA THR A 82 -3.17 -9.67 -1.93
C THR A 82 -4.44 -9.47 -1.12
N THR A 83 -4.68 -10.34 -0.15
CA THR A 83 -5.80 -10.25 0.78
C THR A 83 -5.37 -9.54 2.05
N CYS A 84 -6.14 -8.54 2.48
CA CYS A 84 -5.97 -7.87 3.76
C CYS A 84 -6.75 -8.60 4.85
N HIS A 85 -6.07 -9.09 5.88
CA HIS A 85 -6.71 -9.79 7.00
C HIS A 85 -7.38 -8.87 8.01
N THR A 86 -7.11 -7.57 7.95
CA THR A 86 -7.74 -6.57 8.83
C THR A 86 -9.17 -6.23 8.40
N CYS A 87 -9.47 -6.21 7.09
CA CYS A 87 -10.79 -5.80 6.58
C CYS A 87 -11.38 -6.69 5.49
N GLY A 88 -10.68 -7.77 5.11
CA GLY A 88 -11.09 -8.70 4.05
C GLY A 88 -10.94 -8.16 2.63
N TYR A 89 -10.42 -6.94 2.42
CA TYR A 89 -10.27 -6.40 1.07
C TYR A 89 -9.26 -7.20 0.26
N ILE A 90 -9.66 -7.60 -0.95
CA ILE A 90 -8.84 -8.36 -1.89
C ILE A 90 -8.38 -7.43 -3.00
N LYS A 91 -7.06 -7.26 -3.10
CA LYS A 91 -6.42 -6.51 -4.17
C LYS A 91 -5.91 -7.48 -5.24
N ARG A 92 -6.17 -7.17 -6.50
CA ARG A 92 -5.67 -7.93 -7.66
C ARG A 92 -4.80 -7.01 -8.52
N VAL A 93 -3.62 -7.49 -8.90
CA VAL A 93 -2.68 -6.79 -9.78
C VAL A 93 -2.25 -7.79 -10.86
N PRO A 94 -2.51 -7.53 -12.16
CA PRO A 94 -2.06 -8.42 -13.23
C PRO A 94 -0.53 -8.47 -13.29
N ILE A 95 0.02 -9.62 -13.67
CA ILE A 95 1.46 -9.91 -13.81
C ILE A 95 1.96 -9.59 -15.24
N GLY A 96 1.06 -9.18 -16.14
CA GLY A 96 1.39 -8.89 -17.53
C GLY A 96 2.39 -7.76 -17.74
N GLU A 97 3.14 -7.84 -18.84
CA GLU A 97 4.07 -6.81 -19.29
C GLU A 97 3.35 -5.47 -19.47
N LYS A 98 3.97 -4.41 -18.94
CA LYS A 98 3.63 -3.04 -19.38
C LYS A 98 4.14 -2.91 -20.81
N THR A 99 3.26 -3.10 -21.78
CA THR A 99 3.44 -2.50 -23.10
C THR A 99 3.43 -0.98 -22.98
#